data_AF-A0A936BIR7-F1
#
_entry.id   AF-A0A936BIR7-F1
#
_cell.length_a   1.000
_cell.length_b   1.000
_cell.length_c   1.000
_cell.angle_alpha   90.00
_cell.angle_beta   90.00
_cell.angle_gamma   90.00
#
_symmetry.space_group_name_H-M   'P 1'
#
loop_
_entity.id
_entity.type
_entity.pdbx_description
1 polymer ?
#
loop_
_entity_poly.entity_id
_entity_poly.type
_entity_poly.pdbx_seq_one_letter_code
_entity_poly.pdbx_strand_id
1 'polypeptide(L)'
;MNVGGAALPTVIQTVATAHPVQLQPHLALNGADLRSPLGLAIDLGAFEYFAPPATGYWGWIGTYALAPGNDAPLADPDGDGISNLLEYFLGLDPAVPGVTGISCLTVNDSGIDYPAIRFTRRLSATDVATQVQIAADVGFGALLGSAQVSVTPGAAGMEIVTVRSTTAMSAAPRQFLRLQCTLP
;
A
#
# COMPACT_ATOMS: atom_id res chain seq x y z
N MET A 1 -22.23 -39.20 -46.37
CA MET A 1 -21.99 -40.47 -45.64
C MET A 1 -20.73 -40.31 -44.81
N ASN A 2 -20.78 -40.79 -43.56
CA ASN A 2 -19.84 -40.60 -42.43
C ASN A 2 -19.72 -39.16 -41.89
N VAL A 3 -20.33 -38.76 -40.75
CA VAL A 3 -20.17 -39.15 -39.32
C VAL A 3 -18.70 -39.18 -38.88
N GLY A 4 -18.25 -38.59 -37.77
CA GLY A 4 -18.88 -37.93 -36.62
C GLY A 4 -17.88 -38.02 -35.46
N GLY A 5 -17.72 -36.97 -34.65
CA GLY A 5 -16.84 -36.99 -33.47
C GLY A 5 -16.93 -35.68 -32.68
N ALA A 6 -17.56 -35.75 -31.52
CA ALA A 6 -17.84 -34.64 -30.61
C ALA A 6 -16.76 -34.47 -29.52
N ALA A 7 -16.57 -33.24 -28.99
CA ALA A 7 -16.59 -32.93 -27.53
C ALA A 7 -16.09 -31.50 -27.18
N LEU A 8 -17.01 -30.70 -26.61
CA LEU A 8 -16.97 -29.74 -25.48
C LEU A 8 -15.94 -28.58 -25.33
N PRO A 9 -16.32 -27.46 -24.65
CA PRO A 9 -15.55 -26.20 -24.57
C PRO A 9 -14.79 -26.01 -23.23
N THR A 10 -13.61 -25.35 -23.25
CA THR A 10 -12.84 -24.99 -22.03
C THR A 10 -12.13 -23.62 -22.13
N VAL A 11 -12.74 -22.59 -21.52
CA VAL A 11 -12.26 -21.70 -20.43
C VAL A 11 -10.74 -21.38 -20.25
N ILE A 12 -10.43 -20.06 -20.26
CA ILE A 12 -9.48 -19.23 -19.44
C ILE A 12 -7.96 -19.53 -19.53
N GLN A 13 -7.11 -18.55 -19.87
CA GLN A 13 -6.49 -17.55 -18.96
C GLN A 13 -5.43 -16.69 -19.65
N THR A 14 -5.41 -15.41 -19.27
CA THR A 14 -4.47 -14.36 -19.65
C THR A 14 -3.02 -14.72 -19.31
N VAL A 15 -2.13 -14.64 -20.30
CA VAL A 15 -0.67 -14.74 -20.11
C VAL A 15 -0.16 -13.40 -19.58
N ALA A 16 0.32 -13.41 -18.34
CA ALA A 16 1.13 -12.34 -17.78
C ALA A 16 2.46 -12.23 -18.54
N THR A 17 2.83 -11.01 -18.89
CA THR A 17 4.09 -10.64 -19.54
C THR A 17 5.27 -10.99 -18.64
N ALA A 18 6.09 -11.94 -19.08
CA ALA A 18 7.38 -12.27 -18.46
C ALA A 18 8.44 -11.19 -18.76
N HIS A 19 9.17 -10.76 -17.74
CA HIS A 19 10.44 -10.04 -17.88
C HIS A 19 11.52 -11.01 -18.43
N PRO A 20 12.41 -10.58 -19.33
CA PRO A 20 13.38 -11.49 -19.96
C PRO A 20 14.50 -11.90 -18.99
N VAL A 21 14.65 -13.20 -18.78
CA VAL A 21 15.76 -13.84 -18.05
C VAL A 21 16.95 -14.01 -19.00
N GLN A 22 18.10 -13.40 -18.68
CA GLN A 22 19.38 -13.74 -19.29
C GLN A 22 20.02 -14.88 -18.48
N LEU A 23 19.96 -16.11 -19.01
CA LEU A 23 20.75 -17.24 -18.52
C LEU A 23 22.13 -17.19 -19.18
N GLN A 24 23.20 -16.90 -18.44
CA GLN A 24 24.55 -17.18 -18.91
C GLN A 24 24.99 -18.57 -18.41
N PRO A 25 25.43 -19.50 -19.29
CA PRO A 25 25.95 -20.77 -18.85
C PRO A 25 27.48 -20.69 -18.71
N HIS A 26 28.02 -20.99 -17.54
CA HIS A 26 29.38 -21.52 -17.44
C HIS A 26 29.59 -22.19 -16.07
N LEU A 27 29.67 -23.51 -16.05
CA LEU A 27 30.82 -24.28 -15.54
C LEU A 27 30.44 -25.77 -15.53
N ALA A 28 31.14 -26.57 -16.34
CA ALA A 28 31.11 -28.02 -16.23
C ALA A 28 31.97 -28.44 -15.02
N LEU A 29 31.39 -29.18 -14.08
CA LEU A 29 32.14 -29.80 -12.98
C LEU A 29 32.42 -31.26 -13.36
N ASN A 30 33.69 -31.61 -13.53
CA ASN A 30 34.13 -32.99 -13.69
C ASN A 30 34.03 -33.73 -12.35
N GLY A 31 33.47 -34.94 -12.39
CA GLY A 31 33.22 -35.76 -11.21
C GLY A 31 34.52 -36.22 -10.54
N ALA A 32 34.68 -35.85 -9.27
CA ALA A 32 35.47 -36.61 -8.28
C ALA A 32 35.30 -36.12 -6.83
N ASP A 33 34.87 -34.89 -6.55
CA ASP A 33 34.93 -34.34 -5.17
C ASP A 33 33.65 -34.53 -4.35
N LEU A 34 33.07 -35.73 -4.36
CA LEU A 34 31.97 -36.12 -3.47
C LEU A 34 32.48 -36.91 -2.26
N ARG A 35 33.23 -36.29 -1.34
CA ARG A 35 33.43 -36.83 0.03
C ARG A 35 33.63 -35.72 1.07
N SER A 36 32.56 -35.36 1.76
CA SER A 36 32.62 -34.75 3.10
C SER A 36 32.47 -35.85 4.17
N PRO A 37 33.35 -35.95 5.18
CA PRO A 37 33.30 -36.99 6.21
C PRO A 37 32.30 -36.71 7.36
N LEU A 38 31.35 -35.79 7.18
CA LEU A 38 30.30 -35.50 8.17
C LEU A 38 28.95 -35.60 7.47
N GLY A 39 28.19 -36.65 7.80
CA GLY A 39 26.96 -37.04 7.10
C GLY A 39 25.82 -36.05 7.24
N LEU A 40 25.77 -35.06 6.35
CA LEU A 40 24.55 -34.43 5.86
C LEU A 40 24.64 -34.42 4.34
N ALA A 41 23.90 -35.32 3.70
CA ALA A 41 23.83 -35.41 2.25
C ALA A 41 23.24 -34.12 1.66
N ILE A 42 23.95 -33.58 0.68
CA ILE A 42 23.45 -33.06 -0.60
C ILE A 42 22.01 -32.53 -0.58
N ASP A 43 21.87 -31.23 -0.77
CA ASP A 43 20.90 -30.72 -1.75
C ASP A 43 21.63 -29.85 -2.79
N LEU A 44 21.86 -30.43 -3.97
CA LEU A 44 22.10 -29.70 -5.21
C LEU A 44 20.72 -29.22 -5.70
N GLY A 45 20.24 -28.08 -5.20
CA GLY A 45 18.90 -27.60 -5.59
C GLY A 45 18.48 -26.23 -5.08
N ALA A 46 18.83 -25.84 -3.85
CA ALA A 46 18.51 -24.51 -3.37
C ALA A 46 19.58 -23.51 -3.83
N PHE A 47 19.35 -22.85 -4.97
CA PHE A 47 19.61 -21.42 -4.98
C PHE A 47 18.82 -20.87 -3.79
N GLU A 48 19.49 -20.54 -2.68
CA GLU A 48 18.88 -19.72 -1.65
C GLU A 48 18.46 -18.44 -2.36
N TYR A 49 17.20 -18.37 -2.78
CA TYR A 49 16.58 -17.13 -3.18
C TYR A 49 16.55 -16.30 -1.91
N PHE A 50 17.65 -15.59 -1.66
CA PHE A 50 17.68 -14.53 -0.69
C PHE A 50 16.78 -13.45 -1.27
N ALA A 51 15.48 -13.58 -1.00
CA ALA A 51 14.54 -12.53 -1.29
C ALA A 51 15.09 -11.28 -0.60
N PRO A 52 15.29 -10.16 -1.31
CA PRO A 52 15.65 -8.93 -0.63
C PRO A 52 14.62 -8.68 0.47
N PRO A 53 15.04 -8.11 1.62
CA PRO A 53 14.10 -7.80 2.69
C PRO A 53 12.98 -6.94 2.09
N ALA A 54 11.73 -7.25 2.47
CA ALA A 54 10.60 -6.45 2.04
C ALA A 54 10.83 -4.98 2.40
N THR A 55 10.52 -4.08 1.48
CA THR A 55 10.61 -2.62 1.67
C THR A 55 9.21 -2.01 1.71
N GLY A 56 9.12 -0.72 2.02
CA GLY A 56 7.85 -0.01 2.01
C GLY A 56 6.87 -0.54 3.06
N TYR A 57 5.59 -0.62 2.69
CA TYR A 57 4.52 -1.16 3.53
C TYR A 57 4.84 -2.57 4.03
N TRP A 58 5.23 -3.49 3.13
CA TRP A 58 5.45 -4.89 3.49
C TRP A 58 6.67 -5.07 4.41
N GLY A 59 7.70 -4.25 4.25
CA GLY A 59 8.83 -4.20 5.17
C GLY A 59 8.43 -3.69 6.54
N TRP A 60 7.62 -2.62 6.58
CA TRP A 60 7.16 -2.01 7.82
C TRP A 60 6.19 -2.92 8.59
N ILE A 61 5.17 -3.47 7.95
CA ILE A 61 4.16 -4.30 8.63
C ILE A 61 4.80 -5.58 9.19
N GLY A 62 5.80 -6.12 8.51
CA GLY A 62 6.57 -7.28 8.96
C GLY A 62 7.42 -7.04 10.22
N THR A 63 7.56 -5.78 10.68
CA THR A 63 8.19 -5.48 11.97
C THR A 63 7.26 -5.65 13.17
N TYR A 64 5.95 -5.81 12.93
CA TYR A 64 4.94 -6.00 13.97
C TYR A 64 4.59 -7.47 14.11
N ALA A 65 4.45 -7.93 15.35
CA ALA A 65 4.06 -9.30 15.67
C ALA A 65 2.52 -9.46 15.63
N LEU A 66 1.91 -9.20 14.47
CA LEU A 66 0.47 -9.32 14.27
C LEU A 66 0.05 -10.80 14.11
N ALA A 67 -1.21 -11.10 14.43
CA ALA A 67 -1.76 -12.44 14.18
C ALA A 67 -1.78 -12.74 12.66
N PRO A 68 -1.66 -14.02 12.24
CA PRO A 68 -1.69 -14.38 10.83
C PRO A 68 -2.93 -13.85 10.11
N GLY A 69 -2.73 -13.16 8.98
CA GLY A 69 -3.81 -12.56 8.17
C GLY A 69 -4.21 -11.13 8.58
N ASN A 70 -3.64 -10.59 9.66
CA ASN A 70 -3.86 -9.20 10.08
C ASN A 70 -2.86 -8.22 9.48
N ASP A 71 -1.95 -8.65 8.63
CA ASP A 71 -0.96 -7.81 7.93
C ASP A 71 -1.46 -7.25 6.58
N ALA A 72 -2.69 -7.59 6.19
CA ALA A 72 -3.27 -7.10 4.94
C ALA A 72 -3.41 -5.56 4.96
N PRO A 73 -3.18 -4.86 3.84
CA PRO A 73 -3.24 -3.38 3.77
C PRO A 73 -4.55 -2.77 4.26
N LEU A 74 -5.67 -3.47 4.09
CA LEU A 74 -7.01 -3.04 4.49
C LEU A 74 -7.49 -3.66 5.81
N ALA A 75 -6.66 -4.47 6.48
CA ALA A 75 -6.98 -4.99 7.79
C ALA A 75 -6.83 -3.89 8.86
N ASP A 76 -7.54 -4.08 9.96
CA ASP A 76 -7.56 -3.23 11.16
C ASP A 76 -7.45 -4.20 12.37
N PRO A 77 -6.21 -4.55 12.77
CA PRO A 77 -5.97 -5.55 13.81
C PRO A 77 -6.38 -5.08 15.20
N ASP A 78 -6.29 -3.77 15.44
CA ASP A 78 -6.45 -3.15 16.74
C ASP A 78 -7.85 -2.58 16.97
N GLY A 79 -8.64 -2.43 15.90
CA GLY A 79 -10.07 -2.14 15.93
C GLY A 79 -10.39 -0.66 16.09
N ASP A 80 -9.48 0.24 15.70
CA ASP A 80 -9.68 1.68 15.81
C ASP A 80 -10.35 2.32 14.57
N GLY A 81 -10.56 1.52 13.52
CA GLY A 81 -11.16 1.93 12.25
C GLY A 81 -10.16 2.49 11.23
N ILE A 82 -8.86 2.47 11.51
CA ILE A 82 -7.77 2.84 10.61
C ILE A 82 -7.12 1.57 10.08
N SER A 83 -7.10 1.42 8.76
CA SER A 83 -6.43 0.28 8.14
C SER A 83 -4.90 0.37 8.28
N ASN A 84 -4.22 -0.77 8.35
CA ASN A 84 -2.76 -0.86 8.37
C ASN A 84 -2.05 0.04 7.34
N LEU A 85 -2.57 0.13 6.09
CA LEU A 85 -1.96 0.97 5.05
C LEU A 85 -2.07 2.46 5.37
N LEU A 86 -3.19 2.87 5.95
CA LEU A 86 -3.39 4.24 6.38
C LEU A 86 -2.51 4.53 7.61
N GLU A 87 -2.36 3.59 8.53
CA GLU A 87 -1.43 3.71 9.65
C GLU A 87 0.03 3.82 9.20
N TYR A 88 0.45 2.98 8.26
CA TYR A 88 1.77 3.06 7.62
C TYR A 88 2.04 4.46 7.08
N PHE A 89 1.04 5.03 6.39
CA PHE A 89 1.12 6.34 5.79
C PHE A 89 1.12 7.47 6.85
N LEU A 90 0.24 7.39 7.86
CA LEU A 90 0.09 8.39 8.91
C LEU A 90 1.20 8.34 9.97
N GLY A 91 1.94 7.23 10.03
CA GLY A 91 3.01 7.01 11.00
C GLY A 91 2.55 6.37 12.32
N LEU A 92 1.49 5.58 12.29
CA LEU A 92 0.85 4.95 13.45
C LEU A 92 1.35 3.52 13.69
N ASP A 93 0.77 2.85 14.69
CA ASP A 93 1.14 1.52 15.16
C ASP A 93 -0.07 0.57 15.04
N PRO A 94 -0.03 -0.43 14.12
CA PRO A 94 -1.15 -1.31 13.82
C PRO A 94 -1.51 -2.32 14.91
N ALA A 95 -0.79 -2.28 16.03
CA ALA A 95 -1.11 -3.07 17.22
C ALA A 95 -1.69 -2.22 18.35
N VAL A 96 -1.83 -0.90 18.18
CA VAL A 96 -2.20 0.03 19.24
C VAL A 96 -3.25 1.04 18.73
N PRO A 97 -4.50 0.96 19.23
CA PRO A 97 -5.56 1.87 18.80
C PRO A 97 -5.17 3.33 18.94
N GLY A 98 -5.28 4.12 17.87
CA GLY A 98 -4.79 5.49 17.87
C GLY A 98 -5.09 6.29 16.61
N VAL A 99 -6.15 7.10 16.65
CA VAL A 99 -6.54 7.98 15.53
C VAL A 99 -5.77 9.31 15.41
N THR A 100 -4.56 9.37 15.97
CA THR A 100 -3.76 10.61 15.95
C THR A 100 -3.11 10.85 14.58
N GLY A 101 -2.94 12.10 14.16
CA GLY A 101 -2.29 12.39 12.88
C GLY A 101 -3.23 12.56 11.69
N ILE A 102 -4.55 12.56 11.88
CA ILE A 102 -5.51 13.04 10.89
C ILE A 102 -6.63 13.83 11.57
N SER A 103 -7.04 14.95 10.98
CA SER A 103 -8.06 15.83 11.56
C SER A 103 -8.75 16.69 10.51
N CYS A 104 -10.02 17.03 10.75
CA CYS A 104 -10.75 18.02 9.96
C CYS A 104 -10.61 19.40 10.61
N LEU A 105 -10.48 20.45 9.80
CA LEU A 105 -10.36 21.83 10.26
C LEU A 105 -10.95 22.80 9.22
N THR A 106 -11.07 24.07 9.62
CA THR A 106 -11.40 25.16 8.70
C THR A 106 -10.13 25.90 8.30
N VAL A 107 -9.96 26.17 7.00
CA VAL A 107 -8.96 27.09 6.48
C VAL A 107 -9.68 28.33 5.99
N ASN A 108 -9.36 29.48 6.59
CA ASN A 108 -9.79 30.77 6.09
C ASN A 108 -8.79 31.25 5.03
N ASP A 109 -9.30 31.63 3.87
CA ASP A 109 -8.53 32.26 2.80
C ASP A 109 -9.25 33.53 2.36
N SER A 110 -8.64 34.67 2.64
CA SER A 110 -9.16 35.99 2.28
C SER A 110 -10.59 36.25 2.76
N GLY A 111 -10.92 35.77 3.97
CA GLY A 111 -12.25 35.94 4.57
C GLY A 111 -13.28 34.88 4.17
N ILE A 112 -12.90 33.89 3.34
CA ILE A 112 -13.77 32.77 2.95
C ILE A 112 -13.29 31.51 3.64
N ASP A 113 -14.22 30.81 4.31
CA ASP A 113 -13.94 29.57 5.01
C ASP A 113 -14.14 28.34 4.11
N TYR A 114 -13.15 27.45 4.14
CA TYR A 114 -13.15 26.18 3.42
C TYR A 114 -12.94 25.01 4.40
N PRO A 115 -13.67 23.90 4.24
CA PRO A 115 -13.36 22.68 4.99
C PRO A 115 -12.03 22.12 4.50
N ALA A 116 -11.24 21.62 5.42
CA ALA A 116 -9.91 21.07 5.16
C ALA A 116 -9.65 19.82 5.98
N ILE A 117 -8.71 19.01 5.49
CA ILE A 117 -8.12 17.88 6.20
C ILE A 117 -6.65 18.18 6.44
N ARG A 118 -6.19 17.95 7.66
CA ARG A 118 -4.79 17.98 8.03
C ARG A 118 -4.38 16.59 8.46
N PHE A 119 -3.29 16.08 7.90
CA PHE A 119 -2.76 14.78 8.24
C PHE A 119 -1.23 14.76 8.28
N THR A 120 -0.68 13.85 9.08
CA THR A 120 0.74 13.49 9.03
C THR A 120 0.98 12.52 7.89
N ARG A 121 2.14 12.64 7.23
CA ARG A 121 2.59 11.62 6.28
C ARG A 121 4.03 11.22 6.55
N ARG A 122 4.31 9.93 6.45
CA ARG A 122 5.65 9.37 6.56
C ARG A 122 6.42 9.59 5.26
N LEU A 123 7.59 10.20 5.33
CA LEU A 123 8.43 10.50 4.17
C LEU A 123 8.97 9.24 3.47
N SER A 124 9.12 8.14 4.21
CA SER A 124 9.55 6.85 3.67
C SER A 124 8.42 6.02 3.05
N ALA A 125 7.15 6.44 3.16
CA ALA A 125 6.00 5.79 2.53
C ALA A 125 5.88 6.17 1.04
N THR A 126 6.95 5.94 0.28
CA THR A 126 7.06 6.31 -1.15
C THR A 126 6.35 5.34 -2.08
N ASP A 127 5.93 4.19 -1.57
CA ASP A 127 5.16 3.14 -2.24
C ASP A 127 3.64 3.30 -2.06
N VAL A 128 3.18 4.40 -1.45
CA VAL A 128 1.76 4.67 -1.24
C VAL A 128 1.28 5.79 -2.16
N ALA A 129 0.35 5.47 -3.05
CA ALA A 129 -0.41 6.48 -3.76
C ALA A 129 -1.50 7.04 -2.85
N THR A 130 -1.66 8.37 -2.82
CA THR A 130 -2.64 9.04 -1.97
C THR A 130 -3.51 10.03 -2.71
N GLN A 131 -4.78 10.12 -2.28
CA GLN A 131 -5.72 11.09 -2.78
C GLN A 131 -6.59 11.63 -1.64
N VAL A 132 -6.63 12.95 -1.49
CA VAL A 132 -7.69 13.59 -0.68
C VAL A 132 -8.95 13.66 -1.52
N GLN A 133 -10.02 13.07 -1.03
CA GLN A 133 -11.31 13.06 -1.68
C GLN A 133 -12.29 13.88 -0.86
N ILE A 134 -13.03 14.73 -1.54
CA ILE A 134 -13.99 15.65 -0.95
C ILE A 134 -15.30 15.48 -1.71
N ALA A 135 -16.43 15.37 -1.01
CA ALA A 135 -17.74 15.20 -1.64
C ALA A 135 -18.83 15.93 -0.83
N ALA A 136 -19.99 16.15 -1.46
CA ALA A 136 -21.16 16.72 -0.77
C ALA A 136 -21.95 15.69 0.05
N ASP A 137 -21.66 14.39 -0.15
CA ASP A 137 -22.31 13.26 0.52
C ASP A 137 -21.29 12.17 0.90
N VAL A 138 -21.70 11.27 1.80
CA VAL A 138 -20.88 10.17 2.32
C VAL A 138 -20.54 9.09 1.28
N GLY A 139 -21.22 9.08 0.13
CA GLY A 139 -21.01 8.09 -0.92
C GLY A 139 -19.80 8.37 -1.81
N PHE A 140 -19.27 9.61 -1.81
CA PHE A 140 -18.13 10.02 -2.63
C PHE A 140 -18.28 9.72 -4.13
N GLY A 141 -19.53 9.68 -4.64
CA GLY A 141 -19.81 9.37 -6.05
C GLY A 141 -19.43 10.51 -7.01
N ALA A 142 -19.46 11.76 -6.53
CA ALA A 142 -19.00 12.93 -7.25
C ALA A 142 -18.02 13.71 -6.36
N LEU A 143 -16.78 13.86 -6.84
CA LEU A 143 -15.72 14.54 -6.09
C LEU A 143 -15.72 16.04 -6.38
N LEU A 144 -15.60 16.83 -5.31
CA LEU A 144 -15.26 18.25 -5.34
C LEU A 144 -13.74 18.41 -5.49
N GLY A 145 -13.31 19.56 -5.99
CA GLY A 145 -11.87 19.85 -6.13
C GLY A 145 -11.20 20.07 -4.78
N SER A 146 -9.94 19.65 -4.67
CA SER A 146 -9.08 19.85 -3.49
C SER A 146 -7.86 20.69 -3.84
N ALA A 147 -7.36 21.49 -2.89
CA ALA A 147 -6.13 22.27 -3.03
C ALA A 147 -5.22 22.07 -1.80
N GLN A 148 -3.96 21.71 -2.04
CA GLN A 148 -2.95 21.66 -0.98
C GLN A 148 -2.63 23.08 -0.52
N VAL A 149 -2.80 23.33 0.78
CA VAL A 149 -2.55 24.63 1.41
C VAL A 149 -1.11 24.72 1.89
N SER A 150 -0.63 23.65 2.55
CA SER A 150 0.73 23.63 3.11
C SER A 150 1.27 22.22 3.25
N VAL A 151 2.59 22.14 3.23
CA VAL A 151 3.38 21.01 3.70
C VAL A 151 4.41 21.61 4.66
N THR A 152 4.41 21.16 5.90
CA THR A 152 5.33 21.64 6.93
C THR A 152 6.04 20.46 7.58
N PRO A 153 7.29 20.63 8.06
CA PRO A 153 7.97 19.60 8.83
C PRO A 153 7.13 19.11 10.02
N GLY A 154 7.10 17.80 10.24
CA GLY A 154 6.50 17.17 11.41
C GLY A 154 7.58 16.64 12.37
N ALA A 155 7.26 15.56 13.08
CA ALA A 155 8.27 14.77 13.80
C ALA A 155 9.31 14.17 12.83
N ALA A 156 10.40 13.60 13.35
CA ALA A 156 11.46 13.04 12.53
C ALA A 156 10.93 12.03 11.50
N GLY A 157 11.24 12.24 10.21
CA GLY A 157 10.77 11.40 9.11
C GLY A 157 9.31 11.62 8.71
N MET A 158 8.64 12.63 9.26
CA MET A 158 7.24 12.96 9.01
C MET A 158 7.08 14.39 8.49
N GLU A 159 6.00 14.61 7.75
CA GLU A 159 5.50 15.93 7.40
C GLU A 159 4.04 16.07 7.81
N ILE A 160 3.58 17.30 7.99
CA ILE A 160 2.18 17.66 8.18
C ILE A 160 1.68 18.31 6.90
N VAL A 161 0.63 17.76 6.32
CA VAL A 161 0.01 18.25 5.09
C VAL A 161 -1.37 18.79 5.43
N THR A 162 -1.70 19.97 4.91
CA THR A 162 -3.07 20.52 4.97
C THR A 162 -3.61 20.67 3.56
N VAL A 163 -4.77 20.06 3.30
CA VAL A 163 -5.48 20.13 2.02
C VAL A 163 -6.90 20.61 2.28
N ARG A 164 -7.35 21.62 1.55
CA ARG A 164 -8.72 22.16 1.65
C ARG A 164 -9.57 21.81 0.45
N SER A 165 -10.88 21.91 0.62
CA SER A 165 -11.81 22.02 -0.51
C SER A 165 -11.59 23.30 -1.29
N THR A 166 -11.83 23.23 -2.59
CA THR A 166 -11.96 24.40 -3.47
C THR A 166 -13.36 25.01 -3.41
N THR A 167 -14.31 24.34 -2.75
CA THR A 167 -15.69 24.82 -2.55
C THR A 167 -15.83 25.38 -1.13
N ALA A 168 -16.19 26.65 -1.03
CA ALA A 168 -16.40 27.33 0.25
C ALA A 168 -17.53 26.69 1.07
N MET A 169 -17.43 26.77 2.40
CA MET A 169 -18.49 26.32 3.31
C MET A 169 -19.82 27.06 3.07
N SER A 170 -19.77 28.33 2.66
CA SER A 170 -20.96 29.11 2.32
C SER A 170 -21.68 28.61 1.06
N ALA A 171 -20.96 27.99 0.13
CA ALA A 171 -21.52 27.42 -1.10
C ALA A 171 -21.99 25.97 -0.90
N ALA A 172 -21.25 25.17 -0.12
CA ALA A 172 -21.62 23.81 0.26
C ALA A 172 -21.37 23.62 1.76
N PRO A 173 -22.40 23.79 2.61
CA PRO A 173 -22.25 23.79 4.07
C PRO A 173 -22.03 22.39 4.66
N ARG A 174 -22.27 21.34 3.87
CA ARG A 174 -21.99 19.95 4.25
C ARG A 174 -21.06 19.36 3.21
N GLN A 175 -19.86 18.99 3.64
CA GLN A 175 -18.87 18.31 2.83
C GLN A 175 -18.24 17.19 3.67
N PHE A 176 -17.89 16.09 3.02
CA PHE A 176 -17.23 14.93 3.59
C PHE A 176 -15.84 14.82 2.99
N LEU A 177 -14.85 14.62 3.84
CA LEU A 177 -13.44 14.54 3.44
C LEU A 177 -12.90 13.18 3.87
N ARG A 178 -12.15 12.52 3.00
CA ARG A 178 -11.36 11.33 3.35
C ARG A 178 -10.00 11.37 2.69
N LEU A 179 -9.05 10.70 3.32
CA LEU A 179 -7.75 10.39 2.75
C LEU A 179 -7.82 8.95 2.24
N GLN A 180 -7.64 8.76 0.93
CA GLN A 180 -7.50 7.43 0.33
C GLN A 180 -6.03 7.11 0.13
N CYS A 181 -5.63 5.92 0.55
CA CYS A 181 -4.30 5.34 0.33
C CYS A 181 -4.44 4.04 -0.46
N THR A 182 -3.56 3.83 -1.44
CA THR A 182 -3.50 2.58 -2.23
C THR A 182 -2.05 2.20 -2.48
N LEU A 183 -1.76 0.91 -2.43
CA LEU A 183 -0.51 0.36 -2.97
C LEU A 183 -0.67 0.16 -4.49
N PRO A 184 0.32 0.56 -5.31
CA PRO A 184 0.31 0.40 -6.76
C PRO A 184 0.57 -1.03 -7.24
#